data_AF-A0A9D6SB99-F1
#
_entry.id   AF-A0A9D6SB99-F1
#
_cell.length_a   1.000
_cell.length_b   1.000
_cell.length_c   1.000
_cell.angle_alpha   90.00
_cell.angle_beta   90.00
_cell.angle_gamma   90.00
#
_symmetry.space_group_name_H-M   'P 1'
#
loop_
_entity.id
_entity.type
_entity.pdbx_description
1 polymer ?
#
loop_
_entity_poly.entity_id
_entity_poly.type
_entity_poly.pdbx_seq_one_letter_code
_entity_poly.pdbx_strand_id
1 'polypeptide(L)'
;MRAPRTLLPLLLLMPPAVASADFTTTGTCMYRDREFDETGFTGVEPSRPIRFADVEVLDNNLKGSRAILATGSTDASGGFSLFVADTKVRDIVVRCLTSTTYSPDYYLSTTNLAQNETVYAIVSPVFPDHSSDSDLNAGELLAVPGSGGEPFNIFDTALDALDYLAFLNGAPLGPSEPLQLKWEANTGNPVSAFDLSSATITVGDEAAYDDTIILHEIGHFAVYHFSDRDSPGGLHRLSDCNQDIRLAFDEGFASFFGNSVRRWKGYPRPEIYVNTNGMPGSGNLDFYFSLETETPFSCDGSTSEVSVYTALWDIADGPCTPDETPGADEPFDFLALDDRELWEVMTDYIPTASWISLEDFWDGWFGPGISNGFGEEMIAVFDEVIVEFYPDAFEENGTTATARPVAVTGLTYHNTFFSDPEGDYVGAPDTDYFAFGAVAGGEYVIETLNLLSDANTYLRLREPDGSTVLAENNDRSSGDPSSLISFTATADGTYFVEAFHASDFGVYGSYDFRVTAQGGPDQDGDGYDISVDCDDQNPEVHPAAPESCNGADDDCDGLIDENFDQDADGVTICEGDCDDNDTLNFPGNPEICDGRDNDCDGVVDEGFDADGDGATLCGGDCDDADPAIHSGAAEICNALD
;
A
#
# COMPACT_ATOMS: atom_id res chain seq x y z
N MET A 1 60.34 90.87 42.40
CA MET A 1 61.01 89.69 42.99
C MET A 1 59.95 88.64 43.27
N ARG A 2 60.29 87.37 43.02
CA ARG A 2 59.49 86.13 43.05
C ARG A 2 58.72 85.83 41.76
N ALA A 3 59.35 84.95 40.98
CA ALA A 3 58.86 84.31 39.77
C ALA A 3 57.72 83.31 40.06
N PRO A 4 56.79 83.11 39.11
CA PRO A 4 55.69 82.15 39.26
C PRO A 4 56.20 80.72 39.04
N ARG A 5 55.70 79.80 39.88
CA ARG A 5 55.96 78.37 39.81
C ARG A 5 55.29 77.78 38.56
N THR A 6 56.10 77.27 37.66
CA THR A 6 55.69 76.44 36.52
C THR A 6 55.12 75.11 37.03
N LEU A 7 53.84 74.84 36.79
CA LEU A 7 53.27 73.51 36.85
C LEU A 7 53.72 72.73 35.61
N LEU A 8 54.35 71.57 35.83
CA LEU A 8 54.65 70.58 34.79
C LEU A 8 53.32 69.92 34.35
N PRO A 9 53.06 69.75 33.04
CA PRO A 9 51.92 68.95 32.60
C PRO A 9 52.23 67.47 32.84
N LEU A 10 51.32 66.80 33.54
CA LEU A 10 51.27 65.34 33.68
C LEU A 10 50.90 64.77 32.30
N LEU A 11 51.88 64.20 31.61
CA LEU A 11 51.67 63.45 30.37
C LEU A 11 50.94 62.16 30.74
N LEU A 12 49.63 62.07 30.45
CA LEU A 12 48.90 60.81 30.48
C LEU A 12 49.54 59.89 29.42
N LEU A 13 50.33 58.91 29.84
CA LEU A 13 50.62 57.77 28.98
C LEU A 13 49.32 56.97 28.84
N MET A 14 48.65 57.10 27.70
CA MET A 14 47.74 56.05 27.25
C MET A 14 48.60 54.79 27.02
N PRO A 15 48.24 53.63 27.60
CA PRO A 15 48.88 52.38 27.21
C PRO A 15 48.66 52.18 25.69
N PRO A 16 49.62 51.56 24.97
CA PRO A 16 49.40 51.20 23.59
C PRO A 16 48.15 50.32 23.51
N ALA A 17 47.25 50.62 22.58
CA ALA A 17 46.18 49.69 22.23
C ALA A 17 46.86 48.38 21.83
N VAL A 18 46.67 47.34 22.65
CA VAL A 18 47.01 45.98 22.25
C VAL A 18 46.10 45.70 21.07
N ALA A 19 46.67 45.46 19.88
CA ALA A 19 45.90 44.93 18.78
C ALA A 19 45.25 43.63 19.27
N SER A 20 43.93 43.63 19.37
CA SER A 20 43.17 42.39 19.51
C SER A 20 43.27 41.74 18.14
N ALA A 21 44.20 40.81 17.97
CA ALA A 21 44.19 39.96 16.80
C ALA A 21 43.00 39.02 17.04
N ASP A 22 42.03 39.11 16.15
CA ASP A 22 40.76 38.39 16.11
C ASP A 22 40.39 38.30 14.62
N PHE A 23 39.79 37.20 14.19
CA PHE A 23 39.41 37.01 12.79
C PHE A 23 38.08 36.28 12.66
N THR A 24 37.46 36.41 11.49
CA THR A 24 36.22 35.69 11.16
C THR A 24 36.55 34.53 10.24
N THR A 25 36.05 33.34 10.57
CA THR A 25 36.08 32.17 9.67
C THR A 25 34.73 32.02 9.00
N THR A 26 34.71 31.96 7.67
CA THR A 26 33.49 31.78 6.86
C THR A 26 33.62 30.56 5.95
N GLY A 27 32.51 30.00 5.50
CA GLY A 27 32.49 28.90 4.54
C GLY A 27 31.09 28.33 4.36
N THR A 28 31.00 27.22 3.62
CA THR A 28 29.76 26.46 3.41
C THR A 28 30.01 24.97 3.64
N CYS A 29 29.08 24.28 4.29
CA CYS A 29 29.07 22.83 4.43
C CYS A 29 27.97 22.28 3.52
N MET A 30 28.34 21.36 2.62
CA MET A 30 27.44 20.75 1.65
C MET A 30 27.63 19.22 1.67
N TYR A 31 26.63 18.47 1.23
CA TYR A 31 26.77 17.04 0.94
C TYR A 31 26.27 16.72 -0.47
N ARG A 32 26.76 15.61 -1.03
CA ARG A 32 26.22 15.02 -2.26
C ARG A 32 25.11 14.05 -1.88
N ASP A 33 23.90 14.41 -2.27
CA ASP A 33 22.69 13.61 -2.14
C ASP A 33 22.52 12.70 -3.38
N ARG A 34 21.52 11.81 -3.39
CA ARG A 34 21.16 10.95 -4.52
C ARG A 34 19.67 11.02 -4.82
N GLU A 35 19.32 11.41 -6.03
CA GLU A 35 17.94 11.30 -6.50
C GLU A 35 17.60 9.83 -6.79
N PHE A 36 16.35 9.47 -6.53
CA PHE A 36 15.81 8.14 -6.81
C PHE A 36 14.47 8.21 -7.54
N ASP A 37 14.12 7.08 -8.12
CA ASP A 37 12.81 6.79 -8.70
C ASP A 37 12.44 5.31 -8.50
N GLU A 38 11.36 4.85 -9.14
CA GLU A 38 10.85 3.48 -9.12
C GLU A 38 11.88 2.44 -9.63
N THR A 39 13.03 2.88 -10.16
CA THR A 39 14.14 2.01 -10.58
C THR A 39 15.34 2.07 -9.61
N GLY A 40 15.20 2.76 -8.48
CA GLY A 40 16.29 3.04 -7.53
C GLY A 40 16.97 4.39 -7.82
N PHE A 41 18.25 4.53 -7.46
CA PHE A 41 18.95 5.80 -7.68
C PHE A 41 19.05 6.17 -9.18
N THR A 42 18.71 7.39 -9.56
CA THR A 42 18.73 7.83 -10.98
C THR A 42 20.15 8.04 -11.51
N GLY A 43 21.13 8.13 -10.61
CA GLY A 43 22.52 8.53 -10.90
C GLY A 43 22.74 10.05 -10.89
N VAL A 44 21.71 10.85 -10.64
CA VAL A 44 21.84 12.28 -10.35
C VAL A 44 22.22 12.46 -8.89
N GLU A 45 23.36 13.12 -8.65
CA GLU A 45 23.89 13.37 -7.30
C GLU A 45 23.91 14.88 -6.98
N PRO A 46 22.77 15.48 -6.58
CA PRO A 46 22.69 16.91 -6.34
C PRO A 46 23.51 17.31 -5.12
N SER A 47 23.99 18.57 -5.11
CA SER A 47 24.62 19.14 -3.91
C SER A 47 23.56 19.78 -3.04
N ARG A 48 23.44 19.32 -1.79
CA ARG A 48 22.52 19.89 -0.81
C ARG A 48 23.24 20.54 0.36
N PRO A 49 22.66 21.59 0.98
CA PRO A 49 23.24 22.22 2.15
C PRO A 49 23.23 21.26 3.35
N ILE A 50 24.28 21.27 4.15
CA ILE A 50 24.23 20.66 5.49
C ILE A 50 23.65 21.73 6.43
N ARG A 51 22.34 21.67 6.68
CA ARG A 51 21.61 22.70 7.43
C ARG A 51 21.83 22.58 8.93
N PHE A 52 21.94 23.70 9.63
CA PHE A 52 21.93 23.79 11.10
C PHE A 52 22.92 22.90 11.87
N ALA A 53 23.93 22.35 11.18
CA ALA A 53 24.96 21.50 11.73
C ALA A 53 25.97 22.30 12.54
N ASP A 54 26.50 21.68 13.59
CA ASP A 54 27.59 22.24 14.38
C ASP A 54 28.84 22.44 13.52
N VAL A 55 29.51 23.57 13.71
CA VAL A 55 30.77 23.94 13.05
C VAL A 55 31.81 24.29 14.09
N GLU A 56 33.01 23.76 13.94
CA GLU A 56 34.15 24.05 14.80
C GLU A 56 35.36 24.52 14.01
N VAL A 57 36.00 25.59 14.49
CA VAL A 57 37.33 26.01 14.04
C VAL A 57 38.36 25.45 15.01
N LEU A 58 39.36 24.74 14.50
CA LEU A 58 40.28 23.95 15.29
C LEU A 58 41.74 24.31 15.01
N ASP A 59 42.57 24.30 16.06
CA ASP A 59 44.02 24.20 15.95
C ASP A 59 44.40 22.75 15.60
N ASN A 60 44.93 22.56 14.40
CA ASN A 60 45.29 21.25 13.85
C ASN A 60 46.38 20.52 14.67
N ASN A 61 47.18 21.26 15.45
CA ASN A 61 48.27 20.73 16.26
C ASN A 61 47.84 20.33 17.67
N LEU A 62 46.61 20.65 18.08
CA LEU A 62 46.04 20.28 19.37
C LEU A 62 45.03 19.13 19.21
N LYS A 63 44.57 18.58 20.34
CA LYS A 63 43.63 17.45 20.39
C LYS A 63 42.56 17.68 21.45
N GLY A 64 41.39 17.05 21.25
CA GLY A 64 40.24 17.17 22.12
C GLY A 64 39.74 18.60 22.24
N SER A 65 39.09 18.93 23.36
CA SER A 65 38.53 20.27 23.61
C SER A 65 39.54 21.42 23.59
N ARG A 66 40.84 21.13 23.69
CA ARG A 66 41.91 22.14 23.60
C ARG A 66 42.17 22.60 22.17
N ALA A 67 41.72 21.84 21.17
CA ALA A 67 41.86 22.21 19.77
C ALA A 67 40.82 23.25 19.34
N ILE A 68 39.66 23.30 19.98
CA ILE A 68 38.53 24.16 19.59
C ILE A 68 38.87 25.63 19.87
N LEU A 69 38.84 26.44 18.81
CA LEU A 69 39.08 27.88 18.82
C LEU A 69 37.78 28.68 18.75
N ALA A 70 36.80 28.18 18.00
CA ALA A 70 35.46 28.74 17.91
C ALA A 70 34.46 27.64 17.56
N THR A 71 33.20 27.87 17.93
CA THR A 71 32.06 26.97 17.69
C THR A 71 30.87 27.79 17.20
N GLY A 72 30.01 27.19 16.41
CA GLY A 72 28.69 27.71 16.05
C GLY A 72 28.00 26.71 15.14
N SER A 73 27.12 27.17 14.25
CA SER A 73 26.40 26.29 13.34
C SER A 73 26.28 26.86 11.93
N THR A 74 25.91 26.00 10.99
CA THR A 74 25.48 26.42 9.65
C THR A 74 24.07 27.00 9.67
N ASP A 75 23.76 27.86 8.70
CA ASP A 75 22.40 28.31 8.42
C ASP A 75 21.66 27.35 7.47
N ALA A 76 20.43 27.69 7.06
CA ALA A 76 19.62 26.88 6.15
C ALA A 76 20.23 26.72 4.75
N SER A 77 21.25 27.50 4.38
CA SER A 77 22.00 27.37 3.13
C SER A 77 23.32 26.59 3.30
N GLY A 78 23.57 26.04 4.50
CA GLY A 78 24.83 25.40 4.85
C GLY A 78 25.96 26.39 5.11
N GLY A 79 25.69 27.71 5.07
CA GLY A 79 26.69 28.75 5.28
C GLY A 79 27.00 28.96 6.76
N PHE A 80 28.24 29.31 7.09
CA PHE A 80 28.62 29.67 8.46
C PHE A 80 29.55 30.89 8.50
N SER A 81 29.52 31.60 9.63
CA SER A 81 30.40 32.74 9.92
C SER A 81 30.71 32.79 11.41
N LEU A 82 31.92 32.39 11.80
CA LEU A 82 32.35 32.24 13.19
C LEU A 82 33.44 33.25 13.55
N PHE A 83 33.24 33.99 14.63
CA PHE A 83 34.27 34.84 15.20
C PHE A 83 35.27 34.01 16.02
N VAL A 84 36.56 34.18 15.73
CA VAL A 84 37.65 33.46 16.40
C VAL A 84 38.51 34.44 17.18
N ALA A 85 38.45 34.33 18.51
CA ALA A 85 39.31 35.10 19.41
C ALA A 85 40.66 34.40 19.57
N ASP A 86 41.65 34.78 18.77
CA ASP A 86 42.98 34.19 18.80
C ASP A 86 44.07 35.20 18.43
N THR A 87 45.22 35.14 19.09
CA THR A 87 46.37 36.03 18.86
C THR A 87 47.60 35.32 18.31
N LYS A 88 47.48 34.03 18.00
CA LYS A 88 48.59 33.21 17.54
C LYS A 88 48.57 33.04 16.03
N VAL A 89 49.72 32.63 15.49
CA VAL A 89 49.83 32.03 14.17
C VAL A 89 49.85 30.52 14.38
N ARG A 90 48.95 29.79 13.70
CA ARG A 90 48.81 28.34 13.86
C ARG A 90 48.15 27.71 12.64
N ASP A 91 48.28 26.39 12.53
CA ASP A 91 47.58 25.62 11.50
C ASP A 91 46.12 25.43 11.89
N ILE A 92 45.21 25.84 11.01
CA ILE A 92 43.77 25.80 11.25
C ILE A 92 43.11 24.74 10.37
N VAL A 93 42.13 24.03 10.92
CA VAL A 93 41.14 23.26 10.17
C VAL A 93 39.75 23.66 10.63
N VAL A 94 38.77 23.55 9.73
CA VAL A 94 37.35 23.74 10.04
C VAL A 94 36.65 22.40 9.86
N ARG A 95 35.69 22.07 10.72
CA ARG A 95 34.86 20.89 10.54
C ARG A 95 33.37 21.18 10.74
N CYS A 96 32.53 20.48 10.00
CA CYS A 96 31.08 20.46 10.19
C CYS A 96 30.72 19.08 10.78
N LEU A 97 29.78 19.02 11.73
CA LEU A 97 29.42 17.80 12.46
C LEU A 97 27.92 17.48 12.33
N THR A 98 27.56 16.21 12.37
CA THR A 98 26.16 15.73 12.34
C THR A 98 25.46 15.88 13.70
N SER A 99 25.47 17.08 14.26
CA SER A 99 24.81 17.45 15.51
C SER A 99 24.33 18.90 15.49
N THR A 100 23.34 19.22 16.32
CA THR A 100 22.73 20.56 16.41
C THR A 100 22.93 21.23 17.76
N THR A 101 24.04 20.94 18.47
CA THR A 101 24.32 21.48 19.82
C THR A 101 24.26 23.01 19.88
N TYR A 102 24.63 23.68 18.78
CA TYR A 102 24.69 25.13 18.67
C TYR A 102 23.51 25.74 17.86
N SER A 103 22.49 24.93 17.56
CA SER A 103 21.29 25.33 16.84
C SER A 103 20.06 25.17 17.75
N PRO A 104 19.61 26.24 18.43
CA PRO A 104 18.71 26.16 19.59
C PRO A 104 17.30 25.64 19.33
N ASP A 105 16.90 25.54 18.05
CA ASP A 105 15.57 25.07 17.62
C ASP A 105 15.59 23.60 17.15
N TYR A 106 16.75 22.95 17.12
CA TYR A 106 16.90 21.57 16.66
C TYR A 106 17.67 20.73 17.70
N TYR A 107 17.15 19.55 18.01
CA TYR A 107 17.75 18.61 18.96
C TYR A 107 17.98 17.28 18.25
N LEU A 108 19.01 17.24 17.42
CA LEU A 108 19.30 16.13 16.51
C LEU A 108 20.79 15.75 16.57
N SER A 109 21.05 14.45 16.53
CA SER A 109 22.41 13.98 16.20
C SER A 109 22.39 12.65 15.45
N THR A 110 23.36 12.51 14.54
CA THR A 110 23.67 11.25 13.86
C THR A 110 25.04 10.77 14.30
N THR A 111 25.10 9.56 14.85
CA THR A 111 26.31 9.00 15.48
C THR A 111 26.64 7.62 14.94
N ASN A 112 27.87 7.15 15.19
CA ASN A 112 28.23 5.77 14.87
C ASN A 112 27.65 4.77 15.90
N LEU A 113 27.69 3.48 15.55
CA LEU A 113 27.24 2.38 16.41
C LEU A 113 28.26 2.00 17.50
N ALA A 114 29.38 2.71 17.61
CA ALA A 114 30.39 2.44 18.63
C ALA A 114 29.90 2.85 20.03
N GLN A 115 30.44 2.21 21.07
CA GLN A 115 30.07 2.48 22.48
C GLN A 115 30.21 3.95 22.93
N ASN A 116 31.01 4.75 22.23
CA ASN A 116 31.20 6.17 22.52
C ASN A 116 30.34 7.09 21.66
N GLU A 117 29.53 6.53 20.75
CA GLU A 117 28.52 7.21 19.91
C GLU A 117 29.02 8.54 19.36
N THR A 118 30.11 8.47 18.59
CA THR A 118 30.77 9.66 18.07
C THR A 118 30.02 10.20 16.87
N VAL A 119 29.74 11.50 16.89
CA VAL A 119 29.20 12.23 15.74
C VAL A 119 30.17 12.19 14.55
N TYR A 120 29.61 12.20 13.35
CA TYR A 120 30.37 12.26 12.10
C TYR A 120 30.81 13.70 11.83
N ALA A 121 31.89 13.85 11.06
CA ALA A 121 32.39 15.16 10.66
C ALA A 121 33.09 15.14 9.31
N ILE A 122 32.85 16.17 8.50
CA ILE A 122 33.72 16.55 7.38
C ILE A 122 34.69 17.63 7.82
N VAL A 123 35.93 17.57 7.32
CA VAL A 123 37.01 18.47 7.74
C VAL A 123 37.64 19.12 6.52
N SER A 124 37.88 20.43 6.60
CA SER A 124 38.59 21.18 5.57
C SER A 124 40.03 20.69 5.40
N PRO A 125 40.69 21.01 4.28
CA PRO A 125 42.14 21.02 4.23
C PRO A 125 42.75 21.89 5.34
N VAL A 126 44.01 21.63 5.69
CA VAL A 126 44.75 22.45 6.65
C VAL A 126 45.07 23.80 6.02
N PHE A 127 44.78 24.88 6.74
CA PHE A 127 45.24 26.24 6.46
C PHE A 127 46.51 26.50 7.27
N PRO A 128 47.70 26.30 6.68
CA PRO A 128 48.95 26.36 7.42
C PRO A 128 49.27 27.80 7.83
N ASP A 129 49.90 27.97 9.00
CA ASP A 129 50.43 29.24 9.47
C ASP A 129 49.44 30.42 9.35
N HIS A 130 48.15 30.21 9.63
CA HIS A 130 47.13 31.25 9.50
C HIS A 130 47.37 32.37 10.53
N SER A 131 47.32 33.62 10.06
CA SER A 131 47.51 34.80 10.89
C SER A 131 46.19 35.23 11.52
N SER A 132 46.24 35.54 12.81
CA SER A 132 45.10 36.06 13.58
C SER A 132 44.65 37.48 13.20
N ASP A 133 45.36 38.15 12.29
CA ASP A 133 45.00 39.48 11.78
C ASP A 133 44.27 39.42 10.42
N SER A 134 43.90 38.23 9.95
CA SER A 134 43.25 38.03 8.64
C SER A 134 42.06 37.10 8.74
N ASP A 135 40.92 37.49 8.17
CA ASP A 135 39.77 36.60 8.03
C ASP A 135 40.13 35.34 7.22
N LEU A 136 39.51 34.22 7.58
CA LEU A 136 39.64 32.93 6.92
C LEU A 136 38.37 32.63 6.12
N ASN A 137 38.52 32.32 4.84
CA ASN A 137 37.45 31.68 4.08
C ASN A 137 37.83 30.22 3.85
N ALA A 138 37.10 29.32 4.49
CA ALA A 138 37.29 27.88 4.41
C ALA A 138 36.81 27.29 3.08
N GLY A 139 36.06 28.05 2.29
CA GLY A 139 35.44 27.59 1.05
C GLY A 139 34.29 26.62 1.32
N GLU A 140 34.07 25.72 0.36
CA GLU A 140 33.09 24.65 0.45
C GLU A 140 33.73 23.40 1.08
N LEU A 141 33.12 22.90 2.14
CA LEU A 141 33.37 21.59 2.71
C LEU A 141 32.28 20.65 2.16
N LEU A 142 32.64 19.77 1.23
CA LEU A 142 31.71 18.86 0.57
C LEU A 142 31.88 17.43 1.12
N ALA A 143 30.83 16.90 1.74
CA ALA A 143 30.69 15.47 2.03
C ALA A 143 30.27 14.72 0.77
N VAL A 144 30.92 13.60 0.46
CA VAL A 144 30.61 12.77 -0.72
C VAL A 144 30.40 11.32 -0.30
N PRO A 145 29.66 10.52 -1.09
CA PRO A 145 29.51 9.08 -0.85
C PRO A 145 30.85 8.38 -0.61
N GLY A 146 30.88 7.49 0.38
CA GLY A 146 32.06 6.77 0.85
C GLY A 146 33.07 7.63 1.62
N SER A 147 32.78 8.92 1.83
CA SER A 147 33.64 9.88 2.55
C SER A 147 32.81 10.81 3.44
N GLY A 148 31.75 10.26 4.04
CA GLY A 148 30.95 10.94 5.05
C GLY A 148 29.66 11.56 4.53
N GLY A 149 29.30 11.39 3.25
CA GLY A 149 28.01 11.88 2.74
C GLY A 149 26.80 11.18 3.37
N GLU A 150 26.93 9.87 3.64
CA GLU A 150 25.90 9.02 4.23
C GLU A 150 25.31 9.58 5.54
N PRO A 151 26.11 9.83 6.60
CA PRO A 151 25.57 10.36 7.85
C PRO A 151 25.07 11.81 7.71
N PHE A 152 25.53 12.58 6.71
CA PHE A 152 24.99 13.92 6.45
C PHE A 152 23.67 13.88 5.69
N ASN A 153 23.42 12.87 4.84
CA ASN A 153 22.10 12.63 4.26
C ASN A 153 21.10 12.28 5.36
N ILE A 154 21.41 11.26 6.17
CA ILE A 154 20.58 10.86 7.33
C ILE A 154 20.25 12.06 8.22
N PHE A 155 21.25 12.88 8.52
CA PHE A 155 21.07 14.07 9.34
C PHE A 155 20.16 15.13 8.68
N ASP A 156 20.34 15.44 7.39
CA ASP A 156 19.54 16.46 6.72
C ASP A 156 18.10 15.96 6.46
N THR A 157 17.91 14.69 6.11
CA THR A 157 16.60 14.05 5.98
C THR A 157 15.84 14.07 7.31
N ALA A 158 16.53 13.87 8.44
CA ALA A 158 15.93 14.01 9.77
C ALA A 158 15.52 15.46 10.08
N LEU A 159 16.25 16.47 9.59
CA LEU A 159 15.83 17.87 9.72
C LEU A 159 14.54 18.17 8.94
N ASP A 160 14.31 17.51 7.79
CA ASP A 160 13.04 17.64 7.06
C ASP A 160 11.85 17.12 7.88
N ALA A 161 12.01 15.98 8.53
CA ALA A 161 10.98 15.46 9.42
C ALA A 161 10.74 16.37 10.65
N LEU A 162 11.81 16.94 11.23
CA LEU A 162 11.66 17.90 12.35
C LEU A 162 10.99 19.20 11.91
N ASP A 163 11.28 19.70 10.70
CA ASP A 163 10.59 20.86 10.12
C ASP A 163 9.10 20.56 9.92
N TYR A 164 8.76 19.37 9.40
CA TYR A 164 7.38 18.93 9.19
C TYR A 164 6.63 18.75 10.52
N LEU A 165 7.23 18.09 11.51
CA LEU A 165 6.66 17.99 12.87
C LEU A 165 6.47 19.37 13.52
N ALA A 166 7.38 20.32 13.27
CA ALA A 166 7.23 21.68 13.77
C ALA A 166 6.06 22.40 13.10
N PHE A 167 5.81 22.14 11.81
CA PHE A 167 4.63 22.60 11.10
C PHE A 167 3.35 21.99 11.69
N LEU A 168 3.31 20.66 11.85
CA LEU A 168 2.15 19.94 12.38
C LEU A 168 1.78 20.40 13.80
N ASN A 169 2.78 20.50 14.69
CA ASN A 169 2.58 20.91 16.08
C ASN A 169 2.51 22.43 16.28
N GLY A 170 2.75 23.23 15.23
CA GLY A 170 2.86 24.69 15.31
C GLY A 170 4.08 25.21 16.09
N ALA A 171 5.00 24.35 16.52
CA ALA A 171 6.24 24.71 17.20
C ALA A 171 7.32 23.61 17.05
N PRO A 172 8.63 23.95 17.03
CA PRO A 172 9.72 22.98 17.01
C PRO A 172 9.76 22.09 18.25
N LEU A 173 10.39 20.92 18.12
CA LEU A 173 10.64 20.02 19.24
C LEU A 173 11.50 20.68 20.32
N GLY A 174 11.20 20.34 21.57
CA GLY A 174 11.96 20.79 22.73
C GLY A 174 13.19 19.90 23.03
N PRO A 175 14.08 20.35 23.93
CA PRO A 175 15.27 19.59 24.35
C PRO A 175 14.99 18.26 25.05
N SER A 176 13.74 18.01 25.46
CA SER A 176 13.34 16.75 26.09
C SER A 176 13.10 15.63 25.07
N GLU A 177 12.91 15.97 23.80
CA GLU A 177 12.59 15.04 22.71
C GLU A 177 13.70 15.01 21.64
N PRO A 178 14.96 14.65 21.98
CA PRO A 178 16.04 14.64 21.00
C PRO A 178 15.89 13.48 20.03
N LEU A 179 15.94 13.78 18.73
CA LEU A 179 16.00 12.76 17.69
C LEU A 179 17.44 12.23 17.55
N GLN A 180 17.63 10.94 17.81
CA GLN A 180 18.94 10.29 17.77
C GLN A 180 18.95 9.23 16.67
N LEU A 181 19.84 9.41 15.69
CA LEU A 181 20.07 8.44 14.63
C LEU A 181 21.46 7.81 14.77
N LYS A 182 21.53 6.52 14.50
CA LYS A 182 22.76 5.73 14.52
C LYS A 182 22.94 5.04 13.19
N TRP A 183 24.16 5.09 12.67
CA TRP A 183 24.52 4.42 11.43
C TRP A 183 26.00 4.08 11.43
N GLU A 184 26.40 2.96 10.84
CA GLU A 184 27.79 2.67 10.52
C GLU A 184 27.84 1.76 9.29
N ALA A 185 28.75 2.03 8.36
CA ALA A 185 28.84 1.21 7.15
C ALA A 185 29.47 -0.17 7.41
N ASN A 186 29.02 -1.17 6.66
CA ASN A 186 29.57 -2.54 6.65
C ASN A 186 29.52 -3.24 8.03
N THR A 187 28.47 -3.00 8.80
CA THR A 187 28.22 -3.74 10.05
C THR A 187 27.58 -5.10 9.79
N GLY A 188 27.05 -5.31 8.58
CA GLY A 188 26.22 -6.44 8.23
C GLY A 188 24.80 -6.31 8.74
N ASN A 189 24.36 -5.10 9.12
CA ASN A 189 22.98 -4.80 9.48
C ASN A 189 22.20 -4.34 8.24
N PRO A 190 21.30 -5.16 7.67
CA PRO A 190 20.53 -4.76 6.49
C PRO A 190 19.24 -4.00 6.85
N VAL A 191 18.91 -3.85 8.13
CA VAL A 191 17.58 -3.38 8.56
C VAL A 191 17.70 -2.07 9.33
N SER A 192 16.88 -1.10 8.94
CA SER A 192 16.61 0.09 9.74
C SER A 192 15.54 -0.24 10.79
N ALA A 193 15.62 0.38 11.97
CA ALA A 193 14.65 0.16 13.03
C ALA A 193 14.63 1.29 14.05
N PHE A 194 13.45 1.62 14.53
CA PHE A 194 13.20 2.42 15.73
C PHE A 194 13.16 1.56 17.01
N ASP A 195 14.03 1.87 17.99
CA ASP A 195 14.06 1.20 19.29
C ASP A 195 13.25 1.97 20.34
N LEU A 196 12.08 1.43 20.68
CA LEU A 196 11.15 1.97 21.68
C LEU A 196 11.77 2.15 23.08
N SER A 197 12.79 1.36 23.43
CA SER A 197 13.41 1.40 24.77
C SER A 197 14.36 2.58 24.94
N SER A 198 14.95 3.04 23.83
CA SER A 198 15.95 4.10 23.80
C SER A 198 15.53 5.32 22.98
N ALA A 199 14.36 5.26 22.33
CA ALA A 199 13.86 6.26 21.38
C ALA A 199 14.92 6.63 20.33
N THR A 200 15.64 5.63 19.83
CA THR A 200 16.76 5.79 18.90
C THR A 200 16.46 5.07 17.59
N ILE A 201 16.80 5.70 16.47
CA ILE A 201 16.72 5.08 15.15
C ILE A 201 18.09 4.53 14.78
N THR A 202 18.14 3.26 14.39
CA THR A 202 19.32 2.68 13.72
C THR A 202 19.01 2.57 12.24
N VAL A 203 19.85 3.14 11.39
CA VAL A 203 19.73 3.04 9.93
C VAL A 203 20.57 1.87 9.42
N GLY A 204 20.02 1.08 8.50
CA GLY A 204 20.72 -0.05 7.86
C GLY A 204 21.94 0.38 7.06
N ASP A 205 22.86 -0.56 6.81
CA ASP A 205 24.13 -0.31 6.11
C ASP A 205 23.92 0.35 4.73
N GLU A 206 22.90 -0.10 3.99
CA GLU A 206 22.63 0.27 2.59
C GLU A 206 21.60 1.42 2.48
N ALA A 207 20.85 1.69 3.55
CA ALA A 207 19.72 2.63 3.58
C ALA A 207 20.11 4.10 3.83
N ALA A 208 21.40 4.45 3.91
CA ALA A 208 21.83 5.79 4.32
C ALA A 208 21.43 6.92 3.34
N TYR A 209 21.12 6.57 2.09
CA TYR A 209 20.60 7.48 1.07
C TYR A 209 19.13 7.20 0.73
N ASP A 210 18.49 6.25 1.42
CA ASP A 210 17.10 5.90 1.19
C ASP A 210 16.24 6.77 2.11
N ASP A 211 15.93 7.97 1.63
CA ASP A 211 15.19 8.96 2.42
C ASP A 211 13.87 8.42 2.95
N THR A 212 13.14 7.62 2.17
CA THR A 212 11.86 7.03 2.60
C THR A 212 12.02 6.02 3.72
N ILE A 213 13.11 5.25 3.76
CA ILE A 213 13.40 4.35 4.89
C ILE A 213 13.72 5.17 6.14
N ILE A 214 14.58 6.18 6.01
CA ILE A 214 14.97 7.04 7.14
C ILE A 214 13.72 7.73 7.71
N LEU A 215 12.87 8.26 6.84
CA LEU A 215 11.66 8.98 7.23
C LEU A 215 10.57 8.06 7.79
N HIS A 216 10.46 6.82 7.31
CA HIS A 216 9.57 5.82 7.88
C HIS A 216 9.92 5.53 9.35
N GLU A 217 11.21 5.30 9.67
CA GLU A 217 11.63 5.12 11.07
C GLU A 217 11.38 6.37 11.93
N ILE A 218 11.42 7.57 11.31
CA ILE A 218 11.06 8.81 12.00
C ILE A 218 9.53 8.91 12.20
N GLY A 219 8.72 8.28 11.35
CA GLY A 219 7.28 8.10 11.57
C GLY A 219 7.00 7.35 12.87
N HIS A 220 7.71 6.24 13.12
CA HIS A 220 7.65 5.54 14.39
C HIS A 220 8.06 6.42 15.59
N PHE A 221 9.11 7.24 15.42
CA PHE A 221 9.49 8.24 16.42
C PHE A 221 8.38 9.28 16.66
N ALA A 222 7.68 9.72 15.62
CA ALA A 222 6.60 10.71 15.71
C ALA A 222 5.41 10.16 16.50
N VAL A 223 4.95 8.95 16.16
CA VAL A 223 3.87 8.26 16.90
C VAL A 223 4.26 8.10 18.36
N TYR A 224 5.47 7.61 18.65
CA TYR A 224 5.95 7.40 20.01
C TYR A 224 5.95 8.66 20.90
N HIS A 225 6.23 9.84 20.32
CA HIS A 225 6.36 11.08 21.08
C HIS A 225 5.08 11.91 21.18
N PHE A 226 4.23 11.85 20.15
CA PHE A 226 3.08 12.77 20.02
C PHE A 226 1.73 12.08 20.04
N SER A 227 1.70 10.77 19.85
CA SER A 227 0.48 9.96 19.83
C SER A 227 0.58 8.85 20.89
N ASP A 228 -0.08 7.73 20.66
CA ASP A 228 0.08 6.49 21.41
C ASP A 228 0.16 5.32 20.44
N ARG A 229 0.63 4.17 20.92
CA ARG A 229 0.73 2.94 20.15
C ARG A 229 0.65 1.72 21.04
N ASP A 230 -0.06 0.71 20.57
CA ASP A 230 -0.11 -0.61 21.21
C ASP A 230 0.16 -1.76 20.22
N SER A 231 0.68 -1.39 19.04
CA SER A 231 1.23 -2.33 18.06
C SER A 231 2.17 -3.31 18.74
N PRO A 232 1.96 -4.63 18.56
CA PRO A 232 2.83 -5.65 19.12
C PRO A 232 4.24 -5.64 18.50
N GLY A 233 4.42 -4.93 17.38
CA GLY A 233 5.59 -5.04 16.51
C GLY A 233 5.74 -6.43 15.91
N GLY A 234 6.67 -6.59 14.97
CA GLY A 234 6.99 -7.91 14.44
C GLY A 234 7.42 -7.88 12.99
N LEU A 235 7.63 -9.08 12.43
CA LEU A 235 7.84 -9.23 11.00
C LEU A 235 6.49 -9.04 10.30
N HIS A 236 6.41 -8.05 9.43
CA HIS A 236 5.30 -7.77 8.52
C HIS A 236 5.79 -7.79 7.07
N ARG A 237 4.86 -7.78 6.11
CA ARG A 237 5.16 -7.70 4.68
C ARG A 237 4.01 -6.97 3.98
N LEU A 238 4.34 -6.15 2.99
CA LEU A 238 3.37 -5.44 2.14
C LEU A 238 2.38 -6.36 1.40
N SER A 239 2.69 -7.65 1.25
CA SER A 239 1.80 -8.64 0.61
C SER A 239 0.99 -9.48 1.60
N ASP A 240 0.98 -9.12 2.89
CA ASP A 240 0.23 -9.80 3.93
C ASP A 240 -1.04 -9.03 4.25
N CYS A 241 -2.20 -9.59 3.88
CA CYS A 241 -3.54 -8.97 4.00
C CYS A 241 -4.30 -9.48 5.23
N ASN A 242 -3.58 -10.00 6.21
CA ASN A 242 -4.16 -10.51 7.45
C ASN A 242 -3.19 -10.28 8.62
N GLN A 243 -2.63 -9.07 8.68
CA GLN A 243 -1.78 -8.66 9.79
C GLN A 243 -2.65 -8.33 11.01
N ASP A 244 -2.00 -8.26 12.18
CA ASP A 244 -2.63 -7.61 13.35
C ASP A 244 -2.95 -6.16 12.98
N ILE A 245 -4.21 -5.74 13.07
CA ILE A 245 -4.64 -4.39 12.63
C ILE A 245 -3.85 -3.25 13.27
N ARG A 246 -3.33 -3.47 14.49
CA ARG A 246 -2.52 -2.48 15.21
C ARG A 246 -1.12 -2.39 14.64
N LEU A 247 -0.59 -3.52 14.15
CA LEU A 247 0.66 -3.55 13.41
C LEU A 247 0.49 -2.89 12.04
N ALA A 248 -0.57 -3.23 11.30
CA ALA A 248 -0.88 -2.63 10.02
C ALA A 248 -1.00 -1.10 10.11
N PHE A 249 -1.70 -0.61 11.14
CA PHE A 249 -1.85 0.83 11.36
C PHE A 249 -0.52 1.52 11.68
N ASP A 250 0.29 0.98 12.60
CA ASP A 250 1.56 1.58 13.03
C ASP A 250 2.59 1.65 11.88
N GLU A 251 2.72 0.58 11.08
CA GLU A 251 3.66 0.53 9.93
C GLU A 251 3.15 1.30 8.70
N GLY A 252 1.84 1.23 8.44
CA GLY A 252 1.18 2.02 7.39
C GLY A 252 1.30 3.52 7.67
N PHE A 253 1.00 3.95 8.90
CA PHE A 253 1.16 5.34 9.32
C PHE A 253 2.61 5.82 9.19
N ALA A 254 3.60 4.99 9.57
CA ALA A 254 5.01 5.35 9.45
C ALA A 254 5.43 5.62 7.99
N SER A 255 4.95 4.80 7.05
CA SER A 255 5.17 4.99 5.61
C SER A 255 4.49 6.25 5.10
N PHE A 256 3.20 6.45 5.44
CA PHE A 256 2.46 7.67 5.13
C PHE A 256 3.17 8.93 5.64
N PHE A 257 3.62 8.92 6.90
CA PHE A 257 4.33 10.05 7.50
C PHE A 257 5.58 10.40 6.72
N GLY A 258 6.39 9.40 6.38
CA GLY A 258 7.66 9.65 5.70
C GLY A 258 7.47 10.24 4.30
N ASN A 259 6.50 9.73 3.56
CA ASN A 259 6.14 10.25 2.25
C ASN A 259 5.50 11.65 2.33
N SER A 260 4.69 11.91 3.36
CA SER A 260 4.09 13.23 3.62
C SER A 260 5.15 14.30 3.90
N VAL A 261 6.23 13.97 4.62
CA VAL A 261 7.40 14.87 4.77
C VAL A 261 7.93 15.26 3.39
N ARG A 262 8.12 14.29 2.48
CA ARG A 262 8.65 14.57 1.13
C ARG A 262 7.67 15.41 0.30
N ARG A 263 6.36 15.14 0.39
CA ARG A 263 5.29 15.92 -0.26
C ARG A 263 5.32 17.37 0.21
N TRP A 264 5.29 17.57 1.52
CA TRP A 264 5.30 18.89 2.14
C TRP A 264 6.57 19.70 1.81
N LYS A 265 7.73 19.03 1.73
CA LYS A 265 8.99 19.65 1.28
C LYS A 265 9.01 19.99 -0.21
N GLY A 266 8.08 19.46 -1.00
CA GLY A 266 8.03 19.64 -2.45
C GLY A 266 9.13 18.87 -3.19
N TYR A 267 9.53 17.71 -2.67
CA TYR A 267 10.45 16.81 -3.37
C TYR A 267 9.75 16.08 -4.52
N PRO A 268 10.49 15.69 -5.58
CA PRO A 268 9.92 14.94 -6.69
C PRO A 268 9.52 13.53 -6.25
N ARG A 269 8.43 13.03 -6.83
CA ARG A 269 7.86 11.70 -6.57
C ARG A 269 7.69 11.44 -5.07
N PRO A 270 6.95 12.29 -4.34
CA PRO A 270 6.75 12.11 -2.90
C PRO A 270 5.87 10.89 -2.58
N GLU A 271 5.07 10.41 -3.54
CA GLU A 271 4.17 9.26 -3.44
C GLU A 271 4.89 7.90 -3.41
N ILE A 272 6.14 7.82 -3.87
CA ILE A 272 6.88 6.54 -3.91
C ILE A 272 7.74 6.34 -2.66
N TYR A 273 7.63 5.15 -2.10
CA TYR A 273 8.58 4.58 -1.14
C TYR A 273 9.62 3.76 -1.89
N VAL A 274 10.91 3.99 -1.60
CA VAL A 274 12.02 3.32 -2.29
C VAL A 274 13.00 2.70 -1.29
N ASN A 275 13.31 1.43 -1.49
CA ASN A 275 14.38 0.71 -0.79
C ASN A 275 15.43 0.24 -1.79
N THR A 276 16.66 0.75 -1.65
CA THR A 276 17.77 0.42 -2.55
C THR A 276 18.77 -0.52 -1.87
N ASN A 277 19.55 -1.22 -2.67
CA ASN A 277 20.69 -1.99 -2.16
C ASN A 277 21.95 -1.13 -1.90
N GLY A 278 21.79 0.20 -1.81
CA GLY A 278 22.86 1.17 -1.55
C GLY A 278 23.83 1.46 -2.72
N MET A 279 23.80 0.67 -3.80
CA MET A 279 24.68 0.85 -4.96
C MET A 279 24.21 2.00 -5.87
N PRO A 280 25.12 2.82 -6.44
CA PRO A 280 24.75 3.97 -7.24
C PRO A 280 24.21 3.59 -8.63
N GLY A 281 23.25 4.39 -9.13
CA GLY A 281 22.71 4.30 -10.49
C GLY A 281 21.48 3.39 -10.62
N SER A 282 20.79 3.51 -11.75
CA SER A 282 19.47 2.88 -11.97
C SER A 282 19.57 1.36 -12.00
N GLY A 283 18.54 0.69 -11.48
CA GLY A 283 18.42 -0.76 -11.36
C GLY A 283 18.99 -1.33 -10.06
N ASN A 284 19.50 -0.50 -9.15
CA ASN A 284 19.97 -0.90 -7.83
C ASN A 284 18.86 -0.74 -6.78
N LEU A 285 17.79 -1.49 -6.98
CA LEU A 285 16.57 -1.43 -6.20
C LEU A 285 16.31 -2.80 -5.56
N ASP A 286 15.96 -2.81 -4.28
CA ASP A 286 15.45 -4.02 -3.63
C ASP A 286 13.93 -4.10 -3.81
N PHE A 287 13.21 -3.02 -3.46
CA PHE A 287 11.81 -2.85 -3.82
C PHE A 287 11.40 -1.37 -3.78
N TYR A 288 10.29 -1.06 -4.44
CA TYR A 288 9.57 0.19 -4.28
C TYR A 288 8.10 -0.12 -4.08
N PHE A 289 7.35 0.84 -3.57
CA PHE A 289 5.90 0.86 -3.69
C PHE A 289 5.40 2.29 -3.80
N SER A 290 4.18 2.44 -4.29
CA SER A 290 3.48 3.71 -4.43
C SER A 290 2.37 3.76 -3.39
N LEU A 291 2.34 4.83 -2.59
CA LEU A 291 1.21 5.11 -1.69
C LEU A 291 -0.04 5.51 -2.46
N GLU A 292 0.16 6.03 -3.67
CA GLU A 292 -0.90 6.27 -4.65
C GLU A 292 -1.36 4.93 -5.22
N THR A 293 -0.76 4.47 -6.32
CA THR A 293 -1.11 3.28 -7.13
C THR A 293 -1.20 1.91 -6.46
N GLU A 294 -0.83 1.78 -5.18
CA GLU A 294 -0.58 0.49 -4.50
C GLU A 294 0.40 -0.43 -5.25
N THR A 295 1.03 0.02 -6.34
CA THR A 295 1.91 -0.86 -7.10
C THR A 295 3.25 -1.01 -6.39
N PRO A 296 3.85 -2.20 -6.39
CA PRO A 296 3.37 -3.46 -6.96
C PRO A 296 2.61 -4.36 -5.96
N PHE A 297 2.29 -3.86 -4.77
CA PHE A 297 1.68 -4.64 -3.67
C PHE A 297 0.24 -4.19 -3.44
N SER A 298 -0.72 -4.89 -4.02
CA SER A 298 -2.15 -4.68 -3.71
C SER A 298 -2.58 -5.68 -2.65
N CYS A 299 -3.26 -5.15 -1.63
CA CYS A 299 -3.64 -5.88 -0.44
C CYS A 299 -4.68 -5.07 0.32
N ASP A 300 -5.93 -5.55 0.31
CA ASP A 300 -7.09 -4.75 0.71
C ASP A 300 -7.55 -5.06 2.15
N GLY A 301 -8.28 -4.12 2.76
CA GLY A 301 -8.83 -4.23 4.12
C GLY A 301 -7.94 -3.65 5.22
N SER A 302 -8.51 -3.41 6.39
CA SER A 302 -7.84 -2.69 7.49
C SER A 302 -6.69 -3.45 8.17
N THR A 303 -6.53 -4.73 7.85
CA THR A 303 -5.43 -5.61 8.29
C THR A 303 -4.19 -5.52 7.39
N SER A 304 -4.20 -4.61 6.41
CA SER A 304 -3.11 -4.35 5.47
C SER A 304 -2.47 -3.00 5.75
N GLU A 305 -1.13 -2.98 5.93
CA GLU A 305 -0.38 -1.72 6.02
C GLU A 305 -0.47 -0.90 4.71
N VAL A 306 -0.74 -1.57 3.59
CA VAL A 306 -0.97 -0.94 2.27
C VAL A 306 -2.23 -0.10 2.31
N SER A 307 -3.37 -0.69 2.64
CA SER A 307 -4.64 0.02 2.74
C SER A 307 -4.57 1.19 3.70
N VAL A 308 -3.86 1.04 4.82
CA VAL A 308 -3.66 2.14 5.78
C VAL A 308 -2.93 3.32 5.13
N TYR A 309 -1.74 3.11 4.55
CA TYR A 309 -1.01 4.25 3.99
C TYR A 309 -1.71 4.85 2.78
N THR A 310 -2.43 4.05 1.99
CA THR A 310 -3.14 4.51 0.80
C THR A 310 -4.31 5.40 1.20
N ALA A 311 -5.15 4.94 2.12
CA ALA A 311 -6.26 5.74 2.64
C ALA A 311 -5.78 7.04 3.29
N LEU A 312 -4.74 6.98 4.13
CA LEU A 312 -4.20 8.20 4.76
C LEU A 312 -3.56 9.16 3.75
N TRP A 313 -2.92 8.63 2.70
CA TRP A 313 -2.31 9.41 1.64
C TRP A 313 -3.37 10.20 0.87
N ASP A 314 -4.42 9.51 0.43
CA ASP A 314 -5.55 10.06 -0.34
C ASP A 314 -6.33 11.13 0.45
N ILE A 315 -6.54 10.93 1.76
CA ILE A 315 -7.11 11.97 2.64
C ILE A 315 -6.30 13.28 2.61
N ALA A 316 -4.98 13.19 2.41
CA ALA A 316 -4.06 14.28 2.68
C ALA A 316 -3.46 14.93 1.43
N ASP A 317 -3.43 14.29 0.26
CA ASP A 317 -2.71 14.83 -0.91
C ASP A 317 -3.60 15.67 -1.85
N GLY A 318 -4.90 15.38 -1.92
CA GLY A 318 -5.95 16.18 -2.55
C GLY A 318 -5.78 16.39 -4.08
N PRO A 319 -6.70 17.13 -4.74
CA PRO A 319 -6.87 17.14 -6.21
C PRO A 319 -5.82 17.96 -6.98
N CYS A 320 -4.66 18.22 -6.39
CA CYS A 320 -3.60 19.07 -6.94
C CYS A 320 -2.27 18.34 -7.17
N THR A 321 -2.14 17.09 -6.70
CA THR A 321 -1.08 16.17 -7.09
C THR A 321 -1.43 15.61 -8.47
N PRO A 322 -0.55 15.70 -9.49
CA PRO A 322 -0.79 15.03 -10.77
C PRO A 322 -0.59 13.52 -10.55
N ASP A 323 -1.68 12.78 -10.32
CA ASP A 323 -1.66 11.33 -10.09
C ASP A 323 -1.99 10.49 -11.34
N GLU A 324 -1.71 9.19 -11.24
CA GLU A 324 -2.23 8.12 -12.10
C GLU A 324 -2.98 7.02 -11.26
N THR A 325 -3.63 7.40 -10.12
CA THR A 325 -4.58 6.69 -9.17
C THR A 325 -4.09 5.60 -8.20
N PRO A 326 -4.75 5.18 -7.05
CA PRO A 326 -6.03 5.44 -6.31
C PRO A 326 -6.45 6.84 -5.82
N GLY A 327 -7.73 7.15 -6.04
CA GLY A 327 -8.42 8.43 -5.76
C GLY A 327 -8.92 9.19 -7.02
N ALA A 328 -8.24 9.01 -8.17
CA ALA A 328 -8.44 9.62 -9.52
C ALA A 328 -9.35 10.84 -9.57
N ASP A 329 -8.93 12.00 -9.04
CA ASP A 329 -9.44 13.31 -9.45
C ASP A 329 -10.99 13.35 -9.64
N GLU A 330 -11.72 12.55 -8.86
CA GLU A 330 -13.14 12.33 -9.05
C GLU A 330 -13.85 13.50 -8.35
N PRO A 331 -15.12 13.83 -8.67
CA PRO A 331 -15.83 14.93 -8.02
C PRO A 331 -16.12 14.70 -6.52
N PHE A 332 -15.35 13.88 -5.81
CA PHE A 332 -15.35 13.65 -4.36
C PHE A 332 -13.96 13.76 -3.71
N ASP A 333 -12.87 13.93 -4.49
CA ASP A 333 -11.55 14.34 -3.96
C ASP A 333 -11.57 15.84 -3.59
N PHE A 334 -12.30 16.14 -2.52
CA PHE A 334 -12.47 17.50 -1.98
C PHE A 334 -11.68 17.72 -0.70
N LEU A 335 -10.97 16.69 -0.20
CA LEU A 335 -10.16 16.79 1.01
C LEU A 335 -8.82 17.47 0.68
N ALA A 336 -8.87 18.69 0.17
CA ALA A 336 -7.72 19.59 0.14
C ALA A 336 -7.44 20.14 1.56
N LEU A 337 -7.34 19.24 2.53
CA LEU A 337 -7.18 19.53 3.94
C LEU A 337 -5.71 19.78 4.26
N ASP A 338 -5.48 20.56 5.31
CA ASP A 338 -4.13 20.75 5.82
C ASP A 338 -3.73 19.48 6.58
N ASP A 339 -2.53 18.92 6.37
CA ASP A 339 -2.06 17.70 7.06
C ASP A 339 -2.24 17.74 8.60
N ARG A 340 -2.37 18.94 9.17
CA ARG A 340 -2.72 19.16 10.58
C ARG A 340 -4.07 18.60 11.00
N GLU A 341 -5.06 18.49 10.11
CA GLU A 341 -6.38 17.96 10.46
C GLU A 341 -6.33 16.44 10.69
N LEU A 342 -5.56 15.72 9.88
CA LEU A 342 -5.22 14.31 10.12
C LEU A 342 -4.36 14.16 11.37
N TRP A 343 -3.37 15.04 11.54
CA TRP A 343 -2.51 15.02 12.72
C TRP A 343 -3.26 15.28 14.03
N GLU A 344 -4.33 16.08 14.03
CA GLU A 344 -5.17 16.32 15.20
C GLU A 344 -5.81 15.02 15.70
N VAL A 345 -6.23 14.11 14.81
CA VAL A 345 -6.70 12.76 15.19
C VAL A 345 -5.60 12.00 15.91
N MET A 346 -4.38 12.01 15.36
CA MET A 346 -3.23 11.32 15.93
C MET A 346 -2.83 11.87 17.31
N THR A 347 -2.93 13.18 17.56
CA THR A 347 -2.48 13.76 18.84
C THR A 347 -3.57 13.88 19.90
N ASP A 348 -4.82 14.06 19.49
CA ASP A 348 -5.90 14.43 20.41
C ASP A 348 -6.87 13.28 20.67
N TYR A 349 -7.09 12.39 19.69
CA TYR A 349 -8.01 11.25 19.83
C TYR A 349 -7.30 9.92 20.09
N ILE A 350 -6.35 9.53 19.22
CA ILE A 350 -5.67 8.21 19.28
C ILE A 350 -5.11 7.88 20.68
N PRO A 351 -4.51 8.83 21.45
CA PRO A 351 -4.02 8.54 22.80
C PRO A 351 -5.10 8.16 23.83
N THR A 352 -6.38 8.26 23.47
CA THR A 352 -7.52 7.86 24.30
C THR A 352 -8.11 6.52 23.89
N ALA A 353 -7.74 6.00 22.72
CA ALA A 353 -8.22 4.75 22.16
C ALA A 353 -7.64 3.53 22.89
N SER A 354 -8.17 2.36 22.57
CA SER A 354 -7.67 1.07 23.05
C SER A 354 -7.70 0.10 21.88
N TRP A 355 -6.59 -0.61 21.62
CA TRP A 355 -6.40 -1.41 20.39
C TRP A 355 -6.23 -0.57 19.14
N ILE A 356 -5.31 0.40 19.21
CA ILE A 356 -5.10 1.48 18.23
C ILE A 356 -4.95 0.92 16.81
N SER A 357 -5.93 1.25 15.98
CA SER A 357 -6.07 0.75 14.61
C SER A 357 -6.63 1.82 13.67
N LEU A 358 -6.85 1.45 12.41
CA LEU A 358 -7.53 2.29 11.43
C LEU A 358 -8.99 2.59 11.81
N GLU A 359 -9.65 1.71 12.58
CA GLU A 359 -11.00 1.94 13.13
C GLU A 359 -11.01 3.12 14.10
N ASP A 360 -10.01 3.20 14.98
CA ASP A 360 -9.90 4.30 15.95
C ASP A 360 -9.57 5.62 15.26
N PHE A 361 -8.81 5.58 14.15
CA PHE A 361 -8.59 6.76 13.34
C PHE A 361 -9.92 7.26 12.74
N TRP A 362 -10.74 6.37 12.19
CA TRP A 362 -12.08 6.69 11.68
C TRP A 362 -12.96 7.32 12.76
N ASP A 363 -13.11 6.64 13.91
CA ASP A 363 -13.94 7.14 15.02
C ASP A 363 -13.42 8.48 15.55
N GLY A 364 -12.09 8.68 15.54
CA GLY A 364 -11.47 9.94 15.94
C GLY A 364 -11.75 11.09 14.99
N TRP A 365 -11.78 10.82 13.69
CA TRP A 365 -12.10 11.80 12.64
C TRP A 365 -13.51 12.38 12.82
N PHE A 366 -14.49 11.51 13.07
CA PHE A 366 -15.89 11.89 13.25
C PHE A 366 -16.24 12.24 14.71
N GLY A 367 -15.41 11.81 15.64
CA GLY A 367 -15.61 11.95 17.07
C GLY A 367 -15.85 13.40 17.49
N PRO A 368 -16.72 13.66 18.48
CA PRO A 368 -17.18 15.00 18.83
C PRO A 368 -16.08 15.94 19.36
N GLY A 369 -14.88 15.42 19.64
CA GLY A 369 -13.71 16.20 20.02
C GLY A 369 -13.01 16.90 18.85
N ILE A 370 -13.13 16.33 17.65
CA ILE A 370 -12.45 16.77 16.41
C ILE A 370 -13.50 17.08 15.34
N SER A 371 -14.28 16.06 14.95
CA SER A 371 -15.42 16.13 14.02
C SER A 371 -15.14 16.96 12.77
N ASN A 372 -14.26 16.41 11.92
CA ASN A 372 -13.80 17.05 10.69
C ASN A 372 -14.86 17.05 9.57
N GLY A 373 -15.94 16.27 9.70
CA GLY A 373 -16.99 16.14 8.68
C GLY A 373 -16.55 15.22 7.53
N PHE A 374 -17.13 15.43 6.34
CA PHE A 374 -16.76 14.71 5.11
C PHE A 374 -17.05 13.20 5.10
N GLY A 375 -18.19 12.79 5.68
CA GLY A 375 -18.57 11.37 5.74
C GLY A 375 -18.67 10.69 4.37
N GLU A 376 -19.27 11.34 3.38
CA GLU A 376 -19.42 10.75 2.03
C GLU A 376 -18.06 10.57 1.34
N GLU A 377 -17.16 11.54 1.49
CA GLU A 377 -15.80 11.49 0.91
C GLU A 377 -14.92 10.45 1.60
N MET A 378 -14.94 10.40 2.94
CA MET A 378 -14.20 9.39 3.70
C MET A 378 -14.67 7.96 3.39
N ILE A 379 -15.98 7.75 3.23
CA ILE A 379 -16.51 6.44 2.78
C ILE A 379 -15.90 6.06 1.43
N ALA A 380 -15.86 6.98 0.46
CA ALA A 380 -15.32 6.70 -0.86
C ALA A 380 -13.83 6.32 -0.81
N VAL A 381 -13.01 7.04 -0.03
CA VAL A 381 -11.58 6.74 0.12
C VAL A 381 -11.36 5.33 0.69
N PHE A 382 -12.10 4.97 1.73
CA PHE A 382 -11.94 3.69 2.40
C PHE A 382 -12.52 2.52 1.58
N ASP A 383 -13.59 2.76 0.82
CA ASP A 383 -14.19 1.77 -0.10
C ASP A 383 -13.22 1.31 -1.20
N GLU A 384 -12.39 2.22 -1.72
CA GLU A 384 -11.40 1.87 -2.77
C GLU A 384 -10.37 0.86 -2.26
N VAL A 385 -10.07 0.88 -0.95
CA VAL A 385 -9.16 -0.08 -0.30
C VAL A 385 -9.92 -1.19 0.45
N ILE A 386 -11.22 -1.38 0.15
CA ILE A 386 -12.12 -2.40 0.71
C ILE A 386 -12.19 -2.36 2.25
N VAL A 387 -12.30 -1.14 2.79
CA VAL A 387 -12.54 -0.89 4.21
C VAL A 387 -13.93 -0.27 4.38
N GLU A 388 -14.87 -1.07 4.90
CA GLU A 388 -16.28 -0.70 4.95
C GLU A 388 -16.70 -0.27 6.37
N PHE A 389 -16.32 0.96 6.77
CA PHE A 389 -16.69 1.56 8.07
C PHE A 389 -17.97 2.40 8.00
N TYR A 390 -19.05 1.80 7.51
CA TYR A 390 -20.35 2.46 7.39
C TYR A 390 -21.48 1.43 7.41
N PRO A 391 -22.74 1.83 7.68
CA PRO A 391 -23.85 0.89 7.75
C PRO A 391 -24.15 0.27 6.38
N ASP A 392 -24.33 -1.05 6.34
CA ASP A 392 -24.80 -1.72 5.13
C ASP A 392 -26.26 -1.40 4.79
N ALA A 393 -26.70 -1.88 3.61
CA ALA A 393 -28.03 -1.60 3.07
C ALA A 393 -29.19 -2.27 3.84
N PHE A 394 -28.91 -3.05 4.88
CA PHE A 394 -29.86 -3.88 5.61
C PHE A 394 -30.18 -3.37 7.00
N GLU A 395 -29.47 -2.35 7.46
CA GLU A 395 -29.79 -1.65 8.69
C GLU A 395 -31.14 -0.88 8.60
N GLU A 396 -31.95 -0.80 9.65
CA GLU A 396 -31.78 -1.38 10.99
C GLU A 396 -32.15 -2.88 11.04
N ASN A 397 -31.24 -3.75 11.47
CA ASN A 397 -31.46 -5.19 11.62
C ASN A 397 -31.08 -5.73 13.02
N GLY A 398 -30.78 -4.85 13.98
CA GLY A 398 -30.26 -5.17 15.32
C GLY A 398 -31.14 -5.98 16.30
N THR A 399 -32.31 -6.47 15.89
CA THR A 399 -33.21 -7.23 16.76
C THR A 399 -33.99 -8.29 15.99
N THR A 400 -34.54 -9.29 16.70
CA THR A 400 -35.46 -10.26 16.09
C THR A 400 -36.75 -9.64 15.49
N ALA A 401 -37.12 -8.43 15.91
CA ALA A 401 -38.28 -7.72 15.35
C ALA A 401 -37.96 -7.04 14.01
N THR A 402 -36.70 -6.67 13.81
CA THR A 402 -36.17 -6.04 12.59
C THR A 402 -35.36 -7.00 11.72
N ALA A 403 -35.25 -8.27 12.15
CA ALA A 403 -34.47 -9.29 11.49
C ALA A 403 -34.79 -9.41 10.00
N ARG A 404 -33.73 -9.41 9.19
CA ARG A 404 -33.81 -9.47 7.75
C ARG A 404 -34.29 -10.85 7.26
N PRO A 405 -35.36 -10.93 6.46
CA PRO A 405 -35.74 -12.19 5.83
C PRO A 405 -34.70 -12.62 4.79
N VAL A 406 -34.21 -13.86 4.89
CA VAL A 406 -33.26 -14.45 3.94
C VAL A 406 -33.83 -15.71 3.30
N ALA A 407 -33.41 -15.98 2.06
CA ALA A 407 -33.83 -17.16 1.30
C ALA A 407 -32.93 -18.36 1.61
N VAL A 408 -33.54 -19.54 1.78
CA VAL A 408 -32.81 -20.81 1.94
C VAL A 408 -32.47 -21.38 0.57
N THR A 409 -31.58 -20.69 -0.15
CA THR A 409 -31.22 -21.00 -1.55
C THR A 409 -29.71 -20.96 -1.77
N GLY A 410 -28.94 -20.56 -0.76
CA GLY A 410 -27.50 -20.33 -0.92
C GLY A 410 -27.11 -18.98 -1.48
N LEU A 411 -28.06 -18.07 -1.70
CA LEU A 411 -27.74 -16.67 -1.99
C LEU A 411 -26.95 -16.05 -0.83
N THR A 412 -25.90 -15.29 -1.18
CA THR A 412 -25.09 -14.53 -0.23
C THR A 412 -25.68 -13.14 0.00
N TYR A 413 -25.47 -12.64 1.21
CA TYR A 413 -25.89 -11.34 1.66
C TYR A 413 -24.69 -10.67 2.30
N HIS A 414 -24.12 -9.65 1.67
CA HIS A 414 -23.00 -8.89 2.20
C HIS A 414 -23.43 -7.96 3.33
N ASN A 415 -22.74 -7.90 4.46
CA ASN A 415 -23.09 -7.07 5.63
C ASN A 415 -21.82 -6.51 6.28
N THR A 416 -21.97 -5.45 7.04
CA THR A 416 -20.91 -4.77 7.79
C THR A 416 -21.22 -4.82 9.27
N PHE A 417 -20.23 -5.07 10.13
CA PHE A 417 -20.38 -4.81 11.56
C PHE A 417 -20.21 -3.33 11.85
N PHE A 418 -21.19 -2.51 11.49
CA PHE A 418 -21.15 -1.08 11.75
C PHE A 418 -22.54 -0.52 12.02
N SER A 419 -22.73 -0.03 13.25
CA SER A 419 -23.98 0.61 13.64
C SER A 419 -23.74 2.09 13.95
N ASP A 420 -24.56 2.97 13.37
CA ASP A 420 -24.58 4.41 13.67
C ASP A 420 -26.03 4.90 13.80
N PRO A 421 -26.67 4.64 14.94
CA PRO A 421 -28.06 5.06 15.16
C PRO A 421 -28.20 6.57 15.36
N GLU A 422 -27.10 7.28 15.63
CA GLU A 422 -27.06 8.73 15.79
C GLU A 422 -26.91 9.49 14.46
N GLY A 423 -26.37 8.84 13.42
CA GLY A 423 -26.10 9.40 12.11
C GLY A 423 -24.93 10.40 12.11
N ASP A 424 -23.92 10.17 12.96
CA ASP A 424 -22.75 11.03 13.11
C ASP A 424 -21.43 10.42 12.63
N TYR A 425 -21.47 9.21 12.04
CA TYR A 425 -20.35 8.42 11.53
C TYR A 425 -19.36 7.93 12.61
N VAL A 426 -19.66 8.12 13.90
CA VAL A 426 -18.93 7.45 14.97
C VAL A 426 -19.57 6.08 15.17
N GLY A 427 -18.86 5.03 14.79
CA GLY A 427 -19.45 3.70 14.80
C GLY A 427 -19.65 3.16 16.22
N ALA A 428 -20.54 2.17 16.32
CA ALA A 428 -20.79 1.40 17.52
C ALA A 428 -20.79 -0.10 17.18
N PRO A 429 -20.55 -0.97 18.18
CA PRO A 429 -20.63 -2.41 17.98
C PRO A 429 -22.00 -2.83 17.45
N ASP A 430 -21.97 -3.61 16.38
CA ASP A 430 -23.16 -4.01 15.63
C ASP A 430 -23.51 -5.49 15.83
N THR A 431 -24.77 -5.84 15.62
CA THR A 431 -25.28 -7.21 15.68
C THR A 431 -26.41 -7.39 14.68
N ASP A 432 -26.15 -8.11 13.61
CA ASP A 432 -27.13 -8.40 12.58
C ASP A 432 -28.07 -9.54 12.97
N TYR A 433 -29.37 -9.34 12.76
CA TYR A 433 -30.34 -10.42 12.84
C TYR A 433 -30.90 -10.81 11.46
N PHE A 434 -30.93 -12.11 11.19
CA PHE A 434 -31.53 -12.72 10.01
C PHE A 434 -32.70 -13.64 10.41
N ALA A 435 -33.65 -13.83 9.50
CA ALA A 435 -34.80 -14.70 9.69
C ALA A 435 -35.01 -15.57 8.45
N PHE A 436 -35.20 -16.88 8.63
CA PHE A 436 -35.45 -17.80 7.53
C PHE A 436 -36.52 -18.84 7.90
N GLY A 437 -37.25 -19.32 6.89
CA GLY A 437 -38.24 -20.37 7.07
C GLY A 437 -37.60 -21.75 7.06
N ALA A 438 -37.96 -22.60 8.03
CA ALA A 438 -37.53 -23.99 8.07
C ALA A 438 -38.73 -24.93 8.29
N VAL A 439 -38.56 -26.18 7.84
CA VAL A 439 -39.54 -27.26 7.96
C VAL A 439 -39.00 -28.33 8.89
N ALA A 440 -39.84 -28.85 9.77
CA ALA A 440 -39.45 -29.88 10.73
C ALA A 440 -38.82 -31.10 10.04
N GLY A 441 -37.61 -31.46 10.48
CA GLY A 441 -36.81 -32.55 9.93
C GLY A 441 -35.88 -32.16 8.78
N GLY A 442 -36.00 -30.94 8.23
CA GLY A 442 -35.05 -30.42 7.24
C GLY A 442 -33.69 -30.12 7.86
N GLU A 443 -32.63 -30.35 7.10
CA GLU A 443 -31.25 -30.02 7.47
C GLU A 443 -30.82 -28.73 6.77
N TYR A 444 -30.04 -27.91 7.47
CA TYR A 444 -29.65 -26.60 6.98
C TYR A 444 -28.22 -26.28 7.43
N VAL A 445 -27.51 -25.52 6.59
CA VAL A 445 -26.22 -24.92 6.91
C VAL A 445 -26.37 -23.41 6.88
N ILE A 446 -25.93 -22.79 7.96
CA ILE A 446 -25.89 -21.33 8.15
C ILE A 446 -24.42 -20.98 8.29
N GLU A 447 -23.92 -20.06 7.48
CA GLU A 447 -22.52 -19.72 7.51
C GLU A 447 -22.24 -18.26 7.15
N THR A 448 -21.11 -17.78 7.62
CA THR A 448 -20.47 -16.57 7.12
C THR A 448 -19.28 -16.94 6.23
N LEU A 449 -18.96 -16.04 5.29
CA LEU A 449 -17.97 -16.21 4.22
C LEU A 449 -17.35 -14.85 3.91
N ASN A 450 -16.27 -14.83 3.13
CA ASN A 450 -15.66 -13.60 2.58
C ASN A 450 -15.47 -12.51 3.65
N LEU A 451 -14.91 -12.90 4.80
CA LEU A 451 -14.57 -11.96 5.86
C LEU A 451 -13.46 -11.04 5.35
N LEU A 452 -13.66 -9.74 5.53
CA LEU A 452 -12.73 -8.69 5.15
C LEU A 452 -12.37 -7.82 6.35
N SER A 453 -11.26 -7.11 6.26
CA SER A 453 -10.70 -6.36 7.39
C SER A 453 -10.49 -7.29 8.60
N ASP A 454 -10.85 -6.87 9.82
CA ASP A 454 -10.69 -7.68 11.03
C ASP A 454 -11.92 -8.54 11.38
N ALA A 455 -12.87 -8.69 10.44
CA ALA A 455 -14.14 -9.33 10.73
C ALA A 455 -13.93 -10.71 11.37
N ASN A 456 -14.38 -10.85 12.61
CA ASN A 456 -14.43 -12.12 13.31
C ASN A 456 -15.87 -12.48 13.68
N THR A 457 -16.49 -13.38 12.93
CA THR A 457 -17.94 -13.61 13.04
C THR A 457 -18.29 -14.61 14.13
N TYR A 458 -19.30 -14.29 14.96
CA TYR A 458 -19.97 -15.22 15.87
C TYR A 458 -21.42 -15.41 15.43
N LEU A 459 -21.83 -16.65 15.15
CA LEU A 459 -23.23 -16.99 14.86
C LEU A 459 -23.94 -17.61 16.06
N ARG A 460 -25.19 -17.20 16.27
CA ARG A 460 -26.13 -17.82 17.21
C ARG A 460 -27.50 -18.08 16.55
N LEU A 461 -27.86 -19.34 16.43
CA LEU A 461 -29.17 -19.77 15.95
C LEU A 461 -30.19 -19.81 17.09
N ARG A 462 -31.38 -19.28 16.85
CA ARG A 462 -32.49 -19.21 17.80
C ARG A 462 -33.76 -19.87 17.27
N GLU A 463 -34.57 -20.40 18.18
CA GLU A 463 -35.89 -20.95 17.89
C GLU A 463 -36.85 -19.90 17.33
N PRO A 464 -38.02 -20.33 16.78
CA PRO A 464 -39.08 -19.42 16.36
C PRO A 464 -39.69 -18.56 17.46
N ASP A 465 -39.38 -18.80 18.73
CA ASP A 465 -39.72 -17.89 19.83
C ASP A 465 -38.84 -16.63 19.87
N GLY A 466 -37.78 -16.57 19.06
CA GLY A 466 -36.84 -15.46 18.94
C GLY A 466 -35.87 -15.29 20.11
N SER A 467 -35.85 -16.22 21.07
CA SER A 467 -35.10 -16.07 22.33
C SER A 467 -34.30 -17.30 22.74
N THR A 468 -34.82 -18.50 22.48
CA THR A 468 -34.16 -19.76 22.86
C THR A 468 -33.03 -20.07 21.90
N VAL A 469 -31.81 -20.18 22.41
CA VAL A 469 -30.60 -20.51 21.63
C VAL A 469 -30.54 -22.01 21.36
N LEU A 470 -30.34 -22.37 20.09
CA LEU A 470 -30.25 -23.76 19.63
C LEU A 470 -28.82 -24.20 19.35
N ALA A 471 -28.03 -23.32 18.72
CA ALA A 471 -26.66 -23.59 18.32
C ALA A 471 -25.88 -22.28 18.26
N GLU A 472 -24.57 -22.38 18.46
CA GLU A 472 -23.64 -21.26 18.44
C GLU A 472 -22.33 -21.73 17.79
N ASN A 473 -21.67 -20.83 17.06
CA ASN A 473 -20.33 -21.04 16.53
C ASN A 473 -19.58 -19.69 16.52
N ASN A 474 -18.32 -19.72 16.94
CA ASN A 474 -17.38 -18.61 16.98
C ASN A 474 -16.08 -19.17 16.42
N ASP A 475 -15.93 -19.12 15.11
CA ASP A 475 -14.91 -19.80 14.31
C ASP A 475 -15.34 -21.20 13.83
N ARG A 476 -15.30 -21.37 12.51
CA ARG A 476 -15.51 -22.61 11.77
C ARG A 476 -14.39 -23.58 12.12
N SER A 477 -13.16 -23.07 12.25
CA SER A 477 -12.00 -23.83 12.67
C SER A 477 -10.88 -22.93 13.20
N SER A 478 -9.86 -23.54 13.80
CA SER A 478 -8.67 -22.81 14.23
C SER A 478 -7.97 -22.16 13.02
N GLY A 479 -7.99 -20.82 12.95
CA GLY A 479 -7.41 -20.04 11.84
C GLY A 479 -8.39 -19.70 10.72
N ASP A 480 -9.68 -19.97 10.92
CA ASP A 480 -10.77 -19.54 10.04
C ASP A 480 -11.84 -18.86 10.92
N PRO A 481 -11.84 -17.51 11.00
CA PRO A 481 -12.76 -16.73 11.83
C PRO A 481 -14.19 -16.64 11.26
N SER A 482 -14.46 -17.26 10.11
CA SER A 482 -15.83 -17.43 9.63
C SER A 482 -16.59 -18.36 10.58
N SER A 483 -17.92 -18.30 10.60
CA SER A 483 -18.75 -19.12 11.45
C SER A 483 -19.63 -20.06 10.64
N LEU A 484 -19.89 -21.26 11.15
CA LEU A 484 -20.74 -22.27 10.52
C LEU A 484 -21.57 -23.03 11.55
N ILE A 485 -22.87 -23.11 11.31
CA ILE A 485 -23.83 -23.91 12.06
C ILE A 485 -24.54 -24.87 11.10
N SER A 486 -24.41 -26.18 11.34
CA SER A 486 -25.29 -27.18 10.75
C SER A 486 -26.39 -27.56 11.73
N PHE A 487 -27.65 -27.52 11.31
CA PHE A 487 -28.77 -27.82 12.20
C PHE A 487 -29.90 -28.57 11.48
N THR A 488 -30.62 -29.39 12.24
CA THR A 488 -31.89 -30.01 11.81
C THR A 488 -33.05 -29.32 12.50
N ALA A 489 -34.00 -28.79 11.74
CA ALA A 489 -35.15 -28.09 12.31
C ALA A 489 -36.07 -29.05 13.08
N THR A 490 -36.49 -28.64 14.28
CA THR A 490 -37.34 -29.45 15.16
C THR A 490 -38.84 -29.17 14.97
N ALA A 491 -39.18 -28.04 14.36
CA ALA A 491 -40.54 -27.61 14.09
C ALA A 491 -40.60 -26.75 12.83
N ASP A 492 -41.77 -26.68 12.21
CA ASP A 492 -42.03 -25.72 11.14
C ASP A 492 -42.06 -24.31 11.75
N GLY A 493 -41.37 -23.35 11.14
CA GLY A 493 -41.41 -21.97 11.61
C GLY A 493 -40.33 -21.08 11.02
N THR A 494 -40.34 -19.82 11.46
CA THR A 494 -39.28 -18.86 11.17
C THR A 494 -38.24 -18.95 12.26
N TYR A 495 -37.01 -19.33 11.92
CA TYR A 495 -35.87 -19.33 12.82
C TYR A 495 -35.12 -18.01 12.68
N PHE A 496 -34.40 -17.62 13.73
CA PHE A 496 -33.62 -16.39 13.75
C PHE A 496 -32.14 -16.70 13.92
N VAL A 497 -31.29 -15.98 13.21
CA VAL A 497 -29.83 -16.04 13.35
C VAL A 497 -29.37 -14.67 13.81
N GLU A 498 -28.55 -14.64 14.85
CA GLU A 498 -27.83 -13.47 15.31
C GLU A 498 -26.38 -13.63 14.88
N ALA A 499 -25.84 -12.64 14.17
CA ALA A 499 -24.43 -12.54 13.80
C ALA A 499 -23.85 -11.30 14.49
N PHE A 500 -22.69 -11.42 15.12
CA PHE A 500 -22.02 -10.30 15.79
C PHE A 500 -20.52 -10.51 15.75
N HIS A 501 -19.76 -9.42 15.92
CA HIS A 501 -18.31 -9.49 16.04
C HIS A 501 -17.91 -10.26 17.32
N ALA A 502 -16.95 -11.16 17.20
CA ALA A 502 -16.38 -11.87 18.32
C ALA A 502 -15.71 -10.88 19.30
N SER A 503 -15.47 -11.32 20.54
CA SER A 503 -14.80 -10.48 21.53
C SER A 503 -13.28 -10.62 21.43
N ASP A 504 -12.67 -9.84 20.54
CA ASP A 504 -11.24 -9.72 20.29
C ASP A 504 -10.81 -8.25 20.14
N PHE A 505 -9.83 -7.96 19.26
CA PHE A 505 -9.45 -6.60 18.89
C PHE A 505 -10.34 -6.15 17.73
N GLY A 506 -10.46 -4.83 17.53
CA GLY A 506 -11.43 -4.28 16.58
C GLY A 506 -12.89 -4.50 16.98
N VAL A 507 -13.78 -3.83 16.27
CA VAL A 507 -15.23 -4.01 16.36
C VAL A 507 -15.92 -3.96 15.00
N TYR A 508 -15.22 -3.54 13.95
CA TYR A 508 -15.75 -3.41 12.60
C TYR A 508 -15.23 -4.51 11.67
N GLY A 509 -15.72 -4.50 10.44
CA GLY A 509 -15.37 -5.46 9.40
C GLY A 509 -16.61 -5.89 8.63
N SER A 510 -16.43 -6.57 7.51
CA SER A 510 -17.53 -7.01 6.65
C SER A 510 -17.47 -8.50 6.37
N TYR A 511 -18.63 -9.05 6.03
CA TYR A 511 -18.81 -10.48 5.81
C TYR A 511 -20.02 -10.79 4.94
N ASP A 512 -19.95 -11.90 4.22
CA ASP A 512 -21.10 -12.48 3.53
C ASP A 512 -21.81 -13.48 4.42
N PHE A 513 -23.14 -13.41 4.48
CA PHE A 513 -24.00 -14.34 5.18
C PHE A 513 -24.79 -15.22 4.21
N ARG A 514 -24.97 -16.50 4.53
CA ARG A 514 -25.72 -17.46 3.72
C ARG A 514 -26.46 -18.50 4.55
N VAL A 515 -27.64 -18.91 4.05
CA VAL A 515 -28.36 -20.11 4.51
C VAL A 515 -28.65 -21.04 3.34
N THR A 516 -28.29 -22.31 3.48
CA THR A 516 -28.58 -23.40 2.52
C THR A 516 -29.38 -24.50 3.21
N ALA A 517 -30.32 -25.11 2.47
CA ALA A 517 -30.89 -26.39 2.87
C ALA A 517 -29.92 -27.49 2.43
N GLN A 518 -29.71 -28.48 3.28
CA GLN A 518 -28.97 -29.70 2.96
C GLN A 518 -30.00 -30.78 2.66
N GLY A 519 -29.95 -31.38 1.47
CA GLY A 519 -30.87 -32.45 1.10
C GLY A 519 -32.25 -31.93 0.71
N GLY A 520 -32.44 -31.59 -0.57
CA GLY A 520 -33.76 -31.69 -1.19
C GLY A 520 -34.23 -33.16 -1.22
N PRO A 521 -35.53 -33.44 -1.38
CA PRO A 521 -35.97 -34.80 -1.67
C PRO A 521 -35.47 -35.21 -3.06
N ASP A 522 -34.38 -35.99 -3.13
CA ASP A 522 -33.97 -36.77 -4.31
C ASP A 522 -35.18 -37.56 -4.84
N GLN A 523 -35.80 -37.04 -5.91
CA GLN A 523 -37.11 -37.48 -6.37
C GLN A 523 -37.04 -38.66 -7.34
N ASP A 524 -35.91 -38.86 -8.02
CA ASP A 524 -35.68 -39.95 -8.96
C ASP A 524 -34.70 -41.04 -8.47
N GLY A 525 -33.98 -40.78 -7.38
CA GLY A 525 -33.17 -41.72 -6.64
C GLY A 525 -31.72 -41.86 -7.14
N ASP A 526 -31.18 -40.88 -7.82
CA ASP A 526 -29.82 -40.92 -8.38
C ASP A 526 -28.71 -40.49 -7.39
N GLY A 527 -29.11 -39.92 -6.25
CA GLY A 527 -28.23 -39.45 -5.18
C GLY A 527 -27.88 -37.96 -5.23
N TYR A 528 -28.42 -37.22 -6.19
CA TYR A 528 -28.42 -35.77 -6.28
C TYR A 528 -29.82 -35.26 -5.91
N ASP A 529 -29.92 -34.01 -5.47
CA ASP A 529 -31.20 -33.41 -5.16
C ASP A 529 -31.36 -32.11 -5.97
N ILE A 530 -32.57 -31.58 -6.05
CA ILE A 530 -32.91 -30.33 -6.77
C ILE A 530 -31.98 -29.11 -6.51
N SER A 531 -31.17 -29.10 -5.45
CA SER A 531 -30.21 -28.01 -5.21
C SER A 531 -28.99 -28.05 -6.13
N VAL A 532 -28.70 -29.22 -6.71
CA VAL A 532 -27.58 -29.44 -7.63
C VAL A 532 -28.01 -30.17 -8.92
N ASP A 533 -29.16 -30.82 -8.91
CA ASP A 533 -29.78 -31.48 -10.05
C ASP A 533 -30.71 -30.52 -10.80
N CYS A 534 -30.40 -30.28 -12.07
CA CYS A 534 -31.14 -29.39 -12.96
C CYS A 534 -32.47 -30.01 -13.46
N ASP A 535 -32.69 -31.32 -13.31
CA ASP A 535 -33.98 -32.02 -13.45
C ASP A 535 -34.12 -33.21 -12.48
N ASP A 536 -34.41 -32.91 -11.20
CA ASP A 536 -34.68 -33.83 -10.06
C ASP A 536 -35.83 -34.85 -10.28
N GLN A 537 -36.36 -34.98 -11.49
CA GLN A 537 -37.31 -36.02 -11.88
C GLN A 537 -36.73 -37.00 -12.92
N ASN A 538 -35.49 -36.78 -13.36
CA ASN A 538 -34.81 -37.55 -14.38
C ASN A 538 -33.41 -38.02 -13.92
N PRO A 539 -33.24 -39.31 -13.56
CA PRO A 539 -32.00 -39.83 -12.99
C PRO A 539 -30.85 -39.99 -14.02
N GLU A 540 -31.05 -39.48 -15.23
CA GLU A 540 -30.03 -39.37 -16.28
C GLU A 540 -29.49 -37.93 -16.40
N VAL A 541 -30.06 -36.96 -15.67
CA VAL A 541 -29.65 -35.56 -15.63
C VAL A 541 -29.18 -35.25 -14.22
N HIS A 542 -27.88 -35.01 -14.03
CA HIS A 542 -27.27 -34.71 -12.73
C HIS A 542 -25.80 -34.28 -12.87
N PRO A 543 -25.18 -33.63 -11.87
CA PRO A 543 -23.77 -33.15 -11.87
C PRO A 543 -22.63 -34.11 -12.25
N ALA A 544 -22.92 -35.37 -12.49
CA ALA A 544 -21.96 -36.40 -12.87
C ALA A 544 -22.44 -37.24 -14.06
N ALA A 545 -23.53 -36.80 -14.72
CA ALA A 545 -24.03 -37.44 -15.91
C ALA A 545 -23.06 -37.15 -17.06
N PRO A 546 -22.85 -38.10 -17.97
CA PRO A 546 -22.16 -37.82 -19.22
C PRO A 546 -23.13 -37.16 -20.21
N GLU A 547 -22.71 -36.05 -20.80
CA GLU A 547 -23.45 -35.39 -21.88
C GLU A 547 -23.79 -36.32 -23.04
N SER A 548 -25.00 -36.14 -23.58
CA SER A 548 -25.52 -36.88 -24.72
C SER A 548 -26.24 -35.93 -25.66
N CYS A 549 -25.85 -35.87 -26.95
CA CYS A 549 -26.51 -35.09 -28.03
C CYS A 549 -28.06 -35.16 -28.02
N ASN A 550 -28.70 -34.38 -27.16
CA ASN A 550 -30.13 -34.48 -26.89
C ASN A 550 -30.77 -33.09 -26.71
N GLY A 551 -29.94 -32.03 -26.66
CA GLY A 551 -30.37 -30.65 -26.50
C GLY A 551 -30.71 -30.27 -25.06
N ALA A 552 -30.29 -31.06 -24.07
CA ALA A 552 -30.34 -30.77 -22.65
C ALA A 552 -28.92 -30.66 -22.08
N ASP A 553 -28.83 -29.98 -20.95
CA ASP A 553 -27.66 -29.95 -20.07
C ASP A 553 -27.82 -31.17 -19.16
N ASP A 554 -27.18 -32.28 -19.51
CA ASP A 554 -27.31 -33.54 -18.79
C ASP A 554 -26.48 -33.48 -17.49
N ASP A 555 -25.32 -32.81 -17.51
CA ASP A 555 -24.40 -32.74 -16.39
C ASP A 555 -24.55 -31.51 -15.48
N CYS A 556 -25.53 -30.66 -15.76
CA CYS A 556 -25.92 -29.48 -14.98
C CYS A 556 -24.78 -28.47 -14.76
N ASP A 557 -23.81 -28.40 -15.68
CA ASP A 557 -22.71 -27.43 -15.63
C ASP A 557 -23.05 -26.07 -16.28
N GLY A 558 -24.22 -25.99 -16.93
CA GLY A 558 -24.74 -24.81 -17.60
C GLY A 558 -24.41 -24.73 -19.10
N LEU A 559 -23.73 -25.73 -19.65
CA LEU A 559 -23.51 -25.92 -21.08
C LEU A 559 -24.48 -26.98 -21.61
N ILE A 560 -24.74 -26.97 -22.92
CA ILE A 560 -25.64 -27.94 -23.56
C ILE A 560 -24.82 -28.67 -24.59
N ASP A 561 -24.78 -30.00 -24.51
CA ASP A 561 -24.11 -30.89 -25.46
C ASP A 561 -22.64 -30.45 -25.74
N GLU A 562 -21.85 -30.13 -24.70
CA GLU A 562 -20.45 -29.74 -24.87
C GLU A 562 -19.52 -30.94 -25.11
N ASN A 563 -18.30 -30.67 -25.59
CA ASN A 563 -17.31 -31.68 -26.00
C ASN A 563 -17.68 -32.50 -27.26
N PHE A 564 -18.63 -32.04 -28.08
CA PHE A 564 -19.07 -32.66 -29.33
C PHE A 564 -18.65 -31.93 -30.63
N ASP A 565 -17.75 -30.95 -30.51
CA ASP A 565 -17.06 -30.27 -31.63
C ASP A 565 -15.56 -30.56 -31.52
N GLN A 566 -15.09 -31.59 -32.24
CA GLN A 566 -13.72 -32.10 -32.12
C GLN A 566 -12.69 -31.32 -32.94
N ASP A 567 -13.11 -30.63 -34.00
CA ASP A 567 -12.22 -29.88 -34.88
C ASP A 567 -12.26 -28.36 -34.66
N ALA A 568 -13.21 -27.88 -33.85
CA ALA A 568 -13.40 -26.51 -33.42
C ALA A 568 -13.81 -25.54 -34.53
N ASP A 569 -14.59 -25.99 -35.51
CA ASP A 569 -15.20 -25.11 -36.53
C ASP A 569 -16.48 -24.40 -36.05
N GLY A 570 -16.99 -24.78 -34.88
CA GLY A 570 -18.18 -24.20 -34.26
C GLY A 570 -19.49 -24.88 -34.65
N VAL A 571 -19.46 -26.03 -35.32
CA VAL A 571 -20.62 -26.89 -35.56
C VAL A 571 -20.34 -28.29 -34.99
N THR A 572 -21.14 -28.72 -34.03
CA THR A 572 -20.95 -30.06 -33.42
C THR A 572 -21.47 -31.18 -34.32
N ILE A 573 -21.05 -32.43 -34.05
CA ILE A 573 -21.70 -33.63 -34.63
C ILE A 573 -23.21 -33.66 -34.33
N CYS A 574 -23.65 -33.05 -33.23
CA CYS A 574 -25.06 -32.94 -32.84
C CYS A 574 -25.83 -31.94 -33.73
N GLU A 575 -25.15 -30.91 -34.27
CA GLU A 575 -25.73 -29.86 -35.12
C GLU A 575 -25.68 -30.16 -36.62
N GLY A 576 -25.16 -31.35 -36.99
CA GLY A 576 -25.23 -31.86 -38.35
C GLY A 576 -23.91 -31.79 -39.13
N ASP A 577 -22.78 -31.58 -38.44
CA ASP A 577 -21.46 -31.78 -39.01
C ASP A 577 -21.34 -33.20 -39.62
N CYS A 578 -20.88 -33.29 -40.86
CA CYS A 578 -20.72 -34.54 -41.59
C CYS A 578 -19.34 -35.17 -41.41
N ASP A 579 -18.34 -34.44 -40.91
CA ASP A 579 -17.00 -34.91 -40.56
C ASP A 579 -16.38 -34.05 -39.44
N ASP A 580 -16.74 -34.37 -38.19
CA ASP A 580 -16.26 -33.80 -36.90
C ASP A 580 -14.74 -33.97 -36.63
N ASN A 581 -13.93 -34.12 -37.67
CA ASN A 581 -12.47 -34.08 -37.61
C ASN A 581 -11.87 -33.17 -38.69
N ASP A 582 -12.71 -32.43 -39.43
CA ASP A 582 -12.34 -31.60 -40.56
C ASP A 582 -13.17 -30.32 -40.64
N THR A 583 -12.57 -29.24 -40.14
CA THR A 583 -13.11 -27.86 -40.07
C THR A 583 -13.61 -27.23 -41.38
N LEU A 584 -13.50 -27.96 -42.50
CA LEU A 584 -13.97 -27.57 -43.81
C LEU A 584 -15.25 -28.30 -44.23
N ASN A 585 -15.79 -29.21 -43.41
CA ASN A 585 -16.94 -30.04 -43.75
C ASN A 585 -18.06 -29.83 -42.75
N PHE A 586 -18.76 -28.70 -42.87
CA PHE A 586 -19.86 -28.36 -41.98
C PHE A 586 -21.06 -27.78 -42.75
N PRO A 587 -22.29 -27.94 -42.21
CA PRO A 587 -23.52 -27.40 -42.80
C PRO A 587 -23.40 -25.97 -43.34
N GLY A 588 -23.51 -25.84 -44.67
CA GLY A 588 -23.55 -24.56 -45.38
C GLY A 588 -22.19 -23.88 -45.61
N ASN A 589 -21.07 -24.56 -45.38
CA ASN A 589 -19.76 -24.11 -45.85
C ASN A 589 -19.72 -24.05 -47.40
N PRO A 590 -19.00 -23.14 -48.05
CA PRO A 590 -18.90 -23.20 -49.52
C PRO A 590 -18.10 -24.41 -50.01
N GLU A 591 -18.66 -25.15 -50.96
CA GLU A 591 -17.94 -26.22 -51.67
C GLU A 591 -16.63 -25.75 -52.29
N ILE A 592 -15.61 -26.60 -52.14
CA ILE A 592 -14.34 -26.49 -52.82
C ILE A 592 -14.05 -27.81 -53.53
N CYS A 593 -13.50 -27.73 -54.73
CA CYS A 593 -13.26 -28.89 -55.60
C CYS A 593 -12.12 -29.79 -55.05
N ASP A 594 -12.38 -30.55 -53.99
CA ASP A 594 -11.42 -31.36 -53.25
C ASP A 594 -11.88 -32.81 -53.03
N GLY A 595 -13.10 -33.16 -53.49
CA GLY A 595 -13.68 -34.49 -53.39
C GLY A 595 -14.35 -34.79 -52.05
N ARG A 596 -14.61 -33.77 -51.23
CA ARG A 596 -15.40 -33.85 -50.00
C ARG A 596 -16.71 -33.09 -50.15
N ASP A 597 -17.62 -33.37 -49.23
CA ASP A 597 -18.88 -32.66 -49.06
C ASP A 597 -18.60 -31.60 -47.99
N ASN A 598 -18.21 -30.40 -48.43
CA ASN A 598 -17.81 -29.33 -47.53
C ASN A 598 -19.02 -28.69 -46.86
N ASP A 599 -20.17 -28.68 -47.53
CA ASP A 599 -21.39 -28.03 -47.06
C ASP A 599 -22.38 -28.97 -46.35
N CYS A 600 -22.04 -30.27 -46.29
CA CYS A 600 -22.80 -31.36 -45.68
C CYS A 600 -24.23 -31.52 -46.24
N ASP A 601 -24.49 -31.15 -47.50
CA ASP A 601 -25.79 -31.33 -48.14
C ASP A 601 -26.00 -32.75 -48.72
N GLY A 602 -24.95 -33.57 -48.72
CA GLY A 602 -24.93 -34.94 -49.23
C GLY A 602 -24.52 -35.06 -50.70
N VAL A 603 -24.13 -33.96 -51.34
CA VAL A 603 -23.53 -33.88 -52.66
C VAL A 603 -22.05 -33.49 -52.51
N VAL A 604 -21.22 -33.93 -53.45
CA VAL A 604 -19.77 -33.68 -53.40
C VAL A 604 -19.41 -32.79 -54.58
N ASP A 605 -18.71 -31.69 -54.31
CA ASP A 605 -18.20 -30.72 -55.28
C ASP A 605 -19.30 -30.13 -56.20
N GLU A 606 -20.51 -29.80 -55.71
CA GLU A 606 -21.52 -29.20 -56.57
C GLU A 606 -21.19 -27.75 -56.99
N GLY A 607 -21.73 -27.35 -58.15
CA GLY A 607 -21.40 -26.06 -58.75
C GLY A 607 -20.09 -26.04 -59.55
N PHE A 608 -19.36 -27.16 -59.62
CA PHE A 608 -18.14 -27.34 -60.42
C PHE A 608 -18.34 -28.17 -61.70
N ASP A 609 -19.58 -28.38 -62.15
CA ASP A 609 -19.97 -28.97 -63.44
C ASP A 609 -20.66 -27.88 -64.27
N ALA A 610 -19.91 -27.20 -65.14
CA ALA A 610 -20.41 -26.01 -65.82
C ALA A 610 -21.26 -26.30 -67.06
N ASP A 611 -21.18 -27.50 -67.65
CA ASP A 611 -21.96 -27.90 -68.81
C ASP A 611 -23.10 -28.90 -68.53
N GLY A 612 -23.13 -29.45 -67.31
CA GLY A 612 -24.20 -30.27 -66.76
C GLY A 612 -24.17 -31.73 -67.19
N ASP A 613 -23.01 -32.28 -67.58
CA ASP A 613 -22.87 -33.68 -67.98
C ASP A 613 -22.64 -34.66 -66.82
N GLY A 614 -22.43 -34.13 -65.61
CA GLY A 614 -22.20 -34.87 -64.38
C GLY A 614 -20.73 -35.16 -64.07
N ALA A 615 -19.78 -34.67 -64.87
CA ALA A 615 -18.37 -34.60 -64.51
C ALA A 615 -18.02 -33.20 -64.03
N THR A 616 -17.40 -33.09 -62.85
CA THR A 616 -16.91 -31.80 -62.35
C THR A 616 -15.50 -31.50 -62.89
N LEU A 617 -15.11 -30.23 -62.90
CA LEU A 617 -13.76 -29.79 -63.25
C LEU A 617 -12.67 -30.55 -62.46
N CYS A 618 -12.86 -30.79 -61.16
CA CYS A 618 -11.94 -31.61 -60.36
C CYS A 618 -12.17 -33.12 -60.51
N GLY A 619 -13.35 -33.54 -60.94
CA GLY A 619 -13.67 -34.92 -61.35
C GLY A 619 -12.94 -35.39 -62.61
N GLY A 620 -12.11 -34.54 -63.21
CA GLY A 620 -11.27 -34.87 -64.36
C GLY A 620 -11.92 -34.52 -65.69
N ASP A 621 -12.85 -33.57 -65.70
CA ASP A 621 -13.30 -32.92 -66.92
C ASP A 621 -12.18 -32.07 -67.54
N CYS A 622 -11.80 -32.39 -68.78
CA CYS A 622 -10.73 -31.70 -69.47
C CYS A 622 -11.19 -30.45 -70.25
N ASP A 623 -12.50 -30.29 -70.49
CA ASP A 623 -13.13 -29.09 -71.03
C ASP A 623 -14.54 -28.93 -70.47
N ASP A 624 -14.63 -28.42 -69.23
CA ASP A 624 -15.84 -28.18 -68.42
C ASP A 624 -16.87 -27.20 -69.04
N ALA A 625 -16.68 -26.84 -70.31
CA ALA A 625 -17.63 -26.05 -71.09
C ALA A 625 -18.23 -26.83 -72.28
N ASP A 626 -17.83 -28.10 -72.49
CA ASP A 626 -18.31 -28.97 -73.56
C ASP A 626 -18.73 -30.35 -73.01
N PRO A 627 -20.05 -30.65 -72.94
CA PRO A 627 -20.58 -31.87 -72.31
C PRO A 627 -20.30 -33.15 -73.13
N ALA A 628 -19.44 -33.06 -74.12
CA ALA A 628 -18.92 -34.15 -74.92
C ALA A 628 -17.45 -34.49 -74.61
N ILE A 629 -16.77 -33.68 -73.78
CA ILE A 629 -15.33 -33.75 -73.48
C ILE A 629 -15.15 -33.92 -71.97
N HIS A 630 -15.47 -35.11 -71.48
CA HIS A 630 -15.38 -35.43 -70.06
C HIS A 630 -14.76 -36.81 -69.84
N SER A 631 -14.32 -37.06 -68.60
CA SER A 631 -13.82 -38.38 -68.24
C SER A 631 -14.93 -39.44 -68.38
N GLY A 632 -14.67 -40.49 -69.19
CA GLY A 632 -15.66 -41.53 -69.49
C GLY A 632 -16.54 -41.28 -70.73
N ALA A 633 -16.39 -40.15 -71.42
CA ALA A 633 -17.03 -39.90 -72.71
C ALA A 633 -16.59 -40.92 -73.78
N ALA A 634 -17.48 -41.23 -74.73
CA ALA A 634 -17.17 -42.16 -75.81
C ALA A 634 -16.25 -41.52 -76.86
N GLU A 635 -15.02 -42.04 -76.99
CA GLU A 635 -14.06 -41.56 -77.98
C GLU A 635 -14.64 -41.58 -79.41
N ILE A 636 -14.65 -40.41 -80.07
CA ILE A 636 -14.97 -40.26 -81.48
C ILE A 636 -13.77 -39.71 -82.23
N CYS A 637 -13.55 -40.13 -83.48
CA CYS A 637 -12.39 -39.71 -84.26
C CYS A 637 -12.52 -38.27 -84.79
N ASN A 638 -12.55 -37.27 -83.92
CA ASN A 638 -12.66 -35.83 -84.24
C ASN A 638 -11.41 -35.01 -83.86
N ALA A 639 -10.42 -35.63 -83.19
CA ALA A 639 -9.19 -34.99 -82.72
C ALA A 639 -9.38 -33.91 -81.63
N LEU A 640 -10.49 -33.98 -80.89
CA LEU A 640 -10.68 -33.31 -79.60
C LEU A 640 -10.52 -34.42 -78.54
N ASP A 641 -9.67 -34.19 -77.53
CA ASP A 641 -9.55 -35.07 -76.36
C ASP A 641 -10.25 -34.46 -75.16
#